data_AF-A0A068TL50-F1
#
_entry.id   AF-A0A068TL50-F1
#
_cell.length_a   1.000
_cell.length_b   1.000
_cell.length_c   1.000
_cell.angle_alpha   90.00
_cell.angle_beta   90.00
_cell.angle_gamma   90.00
#
_symmetry.space_group_name_H-M   'P 1'
#
loop_
_entity.id
_entity.type
_entity.pdbx_description
1 polymer ?
#
loop_
_entity_poly.entity_id
_entity_poly.type
_entity_poly.pdbx_seq_one_letter_code
_entity_poly.pdbx_strand_id
1 'polypeptide(L)'
;MIELRVADTAVEEWSDQASFTADLQRAFRDDAWRNIVPGLPAVVLRCTCKLANAVATGNILAARQVRMKLVKDWLPVLIICKENVSHMMSSHKSLYQELEETFLRIISTLPMSDAQELLQQCLSFSTRNVDDCPHLVTAFTTWFRRANRSLPAESLRQ
;
A
#
# COMPACT_ATOMS: atom_id res chain seq x y z
N MET A 1 21.86 19.45 0.98
CA MET A 1 20.94 19.46 -0.18
C MET A 1 21.07 18.21 -1.07
N ILE A 2 22.16 17.43 -0.99
CA ILE A 2 22.34 16.18 -1.75
C ILE A 2 21.45 15.05 -1.21
N GLU A 3 21.29 14.95 0.12
CA GLU A 3 20.55 13.85 0.78
C GLU A 3 19.04 13.82 0.47
N LEU A 4 18.39 14.98 0.38
CA LEU A 4 16.96 15.06 0.01
C LEU A 4 16.71 14.54 -1.41
N ARG A 5 17.58 14.91 -2.35
CA ARG A 5 17.50 14.44 -3.74
C ARG A 5 17.68 12.92 -3.84
N VAL A 6 18.58 12.34 -3.04
CA VAL A 6 18.79 10.89 -2.99
C VAL A 6 17.54 10.17 -2.46
N ALA A 7 16.88 10.73 -1.45
CA ALA A 7 15.66 10.15 -0.89
C ALA A 7 14.48 10.22 -1.88
N ASP A 8 14.31 11.35 -2.58
CA ASP A 8 13.29 11.52 -3.62
C ASP A 8 13.50 10.51 -4.76
N THR A 9 14.74 10.39 -5.27
CA THR A 9 15.09 9.42 -6.30
C THR A 9 14.88 7.98 -5.82
N ALA A 10 15.21 7.65 -4.58
CA ALA A 10 14.99 6.30 -4.05
C ALA A 10 13.52 5.90 -4.06
N VAL A 11 12.60 6.81 -3.71
CA VAL A 11 11.16 6.53 -3.76
C VAL A 11 10.67 6.41 -5.19
N GLU A 12 11.15 7.26 -6.10
CA GLU A 12 10.80 7.19 -7.52
C GLU A 12 11.22 5.85 -8.14
N GLU A 13 12.49 5.46 -7.99
CA GLU A 13 13.04 4.20 -8.47
C GLU A 13 12.35 2.98 -7.83
N TRP A 14 12.06 3.04 -6.52
CA TRP A 14 11.36 1.96 -5.82
C TRP A 14 9.89 1.83 -6.23
N SER A 15 9.26 2.93 -6.66
CA SER A 15 7.91 2.93 -7.19
C SER A 15 7.84 2.37 -8.62
N ASP A 16 8.92 2.46 -9.40
CA ASP A 16 8.96 2.03 -10.80
C ASP A 16 9.49 0.60 -10.95
N GLN A 17 8.86 -0.35 -10.22
CA GLN A 17 9.35 -1.72 -10.08
C GLN A 17 8.33 -2.77 -10.54
N ALA A 18 7.50 -2.46 -11.54
CA ALA A 18 6.38 -3.32 -11.97
C ALA A 18 6.80 -4.76 -12.33
N SER A 19 7.94 -4.95 -13.01
CA SER A 19 8.46 -6.29 -13.32
C SER A 19 8.93 -7.02 -12.07
N PHE A 20 9.68 -6.33 -11.21
CA PHE A 20 10.20 -6.90 -9.98
C PHE A 20 9.08 -7.29 -9.01
N THR A 21 8.06 -6.46 -8.82
CA THR A 21 6.92 -6.80 -7.97
C THR A 21 6.10 -7.94 -8.55
N ALA A 22 5.97 -8.06 -9.88
CA ALA A 22 5.33 -9.21 -10.52
C ALA A 22 6.13 -10.52 -10.28
N ASP A 23 7.46 -10.45 -10.33
CA ASP A 23 8.32 -11.60 -10.04
C ASP A 23 8.25 -12.01 -8.58
N LEU A 24 8.23 -11.04 -7.65
CA LEU A 24 7.99 -11.31 -6.22
C LEU A 24 6.64 -11.98 -5.99
N GLN A 25 5.57 -11.50 -6.63
CA GLN A 25 4.25 -12.12 -6.52
C GLN A 25 4.27 -13.57 -6.99
N ARG A 26 4.94 -13.86 -8.11
CA ARG A 26 5.07 -15.23 -8.63
C ARG A 26 5.90 -16.10 -7.68
N ALA A 27 7.04 -15.59 -7.24
CA ALA A 27 7.95 -16.30 -6.35
C ALA A 27 7.29 -16.62 -5.00
N PHE A 28 6.54 -15.67 -4.43
CA PHE A 28 5.92 -15.85 -3.11
C PHE A 28 4.69 -16.76 -3.12
N ARG A 29 4.03 -16.96 -4.27
CA ARG A 29 2.92 -17.92 -4.38
C ARG A 29 3.36 -19.39 -4.29
N ASP A 30 4.57 -19.71 -4.74
CA ASP A 30 5.01 -21.11 -4.92
C ASP A 30 5.63 -21.73 -3.65
N ASP A 31 5.67 -21.00 -2.53
CA ASP A 31 6.28 -21.40 -1.24
C ASP A 31 7.76 -21.89 -1.28
N ALA A 32 8.35 -22.09 -2.47
CA ALA A 32 9.72 -22.56 -2.68
C ALA A 32 10.76 -21.60 -2.08
N TRP A 33 10.43 -20.31 -2.02
CA TRP A 33 11.26 -19.28 -1.39
C TRP A 33 11.54 -19.54 0.09
N ARG A 34 10.66 -20.27 0.80
CA ARG A 34 10.77 -20.49 2.25
C ARG A 34 12.05 -21.22 2.63
N ASN A 35 12.54 -22.10 1.77
CA ASN A 35 13.75 -22.89 2.03
C ASN A 35 15.02 -22.24 1.45
N ILE A 36 14.87 -21.29 0.53
CA ILE A 36 15.99 -20.66 -0.19
C ILE A 36 16.37 -19.33 0.48
N VAL A 37 15.38 -18.48 0.74
CA VAL A 37 15.54 -17.12 1.26
C VAL A 37 14.39 -16.74 2.21
N PRO A 38 14.27 -17.39 3.39
CA PRO A 38 13.14 -17.18 4.30
C PRO A 38 12.98 -15.72 4.79
N GLY A 39 14.06 -14.93 4.81
CA GLY A 39 14.03 -13.53 5.24
C GLY A 39 13.65 -12.53 4.15
N LEU A 40 13.65 -12.92 2.87
CA LEU A 40 13.50 -11.99 1.76
C LEU A 40 12.17 -11.21 1.78
N PRO A 41 10.99 -11.84 1.98
CA PRO A 41 9.73 -11.08 2.04
C PRO A 41 9.73 -10.04 3.15
N ALA A 42 10.21 -10.39 4.34
CA ALA A 42 10.25 -9.47 5.48
C ALA A 42 11.19 -8.28 5.23
N VAL A 43 12.36 -8.52 4.65
CA VAL A 43 13.32 -7.46 4.31
C VAL A 43 12.73 -6.51 3.26
N VAL A 44 12.21 -7.07 2.17
CA VAL A 44 11.62 -6.28 1.08
C VAL A 44 10.47 -5.42 1.59
N LEU A 45 9.54 -5.99 2.35
CA LEU A 45 8.40 -5.24 2.88
C LEU A 45 8.81 -4.20 3.93
N ARG A 46 9.88 -4.45 4.70
CA ARG A 46 10.44 -3.46 5.62
C ARG A 46 11.06 -2.28 4.89
N CYS A 47 11.75 -2.52 3.78
CA CYS A 47 12.25 -1.45 2.91
C CYS A 47 11.09 -0.64 2.31
N THR A 48 10.08 -1.32 1.76
CA THR A 48 8.87 -0.67 1.23
C THR A 48 8.15 0.14 2.30
N CYS A 49 8.01 -0.38 3.52
CA CYS A 49 7.37 0.31 4.63
C CYS A 49 8.12 1.60 5.02
N LYS A 50 9.45 1.58 5.08
CA LYS A 50 10.23 2.79 5.37
C LYS A 50 10.01 3.89 4.33
N LEU A 51 10.06 3.53 3.05
CA LEU A 51 9.86 4.48 1.95
C LEU A 51 8.42 5.01 1.92
N ALA A 52 7.44 4.10 2.02
CA ALA A 52 6.03 4.46 2.06
C ALA A 52 5.70 5.37 3.27
N ASN A 53 6.26 5.10 4.45
CA ASN A 53 6.08 5.96 5.62
C ASN A 53 6.64 7.36 5.41
N ALA A 54 7.83 7.48 4.81
CA ALA A 54 8.42 8.78 4.50
C ALA A 54 7.53 9.58 3.52
N VAL A 55 6.93 8.92 2.54
CA VAL A 55 5.94 9.53 1.63
C VAL A 55 4.66 9.92 2.39
N ALA A 56 4.11 9.01 3.20
CA ALA A 56 2.83 9.19 3.89
C ALA A 56 2.87 10.29 4.96
N THR A 57 4.03 10.52 5.57
CA THR A 57 4.28 11.57 6.57
C THR A 57 4.64 12.92 5.95
N GLY A 58 4.90 12.96 4.64
CA GLY A 58 5.34 14.18 3.94
C GLY A 58 6.82 14.50 4.13
N ASN A 59 7.61 13.61 4.73
CA ASN A 59 9.07 13.73 4.79
C ASN A 59 9.69 13.64 3.38
N ILE A 60 9.04 12.91 2.47
CA ILE A 60 9.34 12.86 1.03
C ILE A 60 8.12 13.33 0.27
N LEU A 61 8.26 14.40 -0.51
CA LEU A 61 7.17 14.98 -1.31
C LEU A 61 7.09 14.29 -2.67
N ALA A 62 6.59 13.07 -2.69
CA ALA A 62 6.45 12.30 -3.92
C ALA A 62 5.30 12.84 -4.81
N ALA A 63 5.55 12.92 -6.11
CA ALA A 63 4.55 13.29 -7.11
C ALA A 63 3.38 12.29 -7.13
N ARG A 64 2.22 12.72 -7.64
CA ARG A 64 1.00 11.89 -7.74
C ARG A 64 1.28 10.50 -8.34
N GLN A 65 2.00 10.46 -9.47
CA GLN A 65 2.27 9.22 -10.18
C GLN A 65 3.15 8.26 -9.37
N VAL A 66 4.16 8.78 -8.68
CA VAL A 66 5.03 7.99 -7.79
C VAL A 66 4.22 7.41 -6.62
N ARG A 67 3.38 8.22 -5.97
CA ARG A 67 2.48 7.74 -4.89
C ARG A 67 1.52 6.66 -5.38
N MET A 68 0.98 6.82 -6.59
CA MET A 68 0.06 5.86 -7.19
C MET A 68 0.77 4.54 -7.54
N LYS A 69 1.90 4.59 -8.26
CA LYS A 69 2.71 3.39 -8.60
C LYS A 69 3.18 2.65 -7.35
N LEU A 70 3.68 3.39 -6.35
CA LEU A 70 4.15 2.81 -5.09
C LEU A 70 3.07 1.96 -4.42
N VAL A 71 1.83 2.43 -4.37
CA VAL A 71 0.74 1.62 -3.81
C VAL A 71 0.35 0.51 -4.78
N LYS A 72 0.11 0.84 -6.05
CA LYS A 72 -0.41 -0.10 -7.06
C LYS A 72 0.45 -1.35 -7.24
N ASP A 73 1.77 -1.20 -7.26
CA ASP A 73 2.68 -2.30 -7.57
C ASP A 73 3.05 -3.12 -6.32
N TRP A 74 3.09 -2.49 -5.15
CA TRP A 74 3.50 -3.15 -3.91
C TRP A 74 2.35 -3.73 -3.09
N LEU A 75 1.13 -3.21 -3.27
CA LEU A 75 -0.08 -3.72 -2.63
C LEU A 75 -0.32 -5.22 -2.91
N PRO A 76 -0.22 -5.72 -4.15
CA PRO A 76 -0.36 -7.15 -4.43
C PRO A 76 0.71 -8.03 -3.76
N VAL A 77 1.94 -7.53 -3.64
CA VAL A 77 3.04 -8.24 -2.95
C VAL A 77 2.71 -8.41 -1.47
N LEU A 78 2.24 -7.35 -0.82
CA LEU A 78 1.79 -7.37 0.57
C LEU A 78 0.68 -8.40 0.80
N ILE A 79 -0.32 -8.44 -0.09
CA ILE A 79 -1.46 -9.38 -0.01
C ILE A 79 -0.97 -10.83 0.00
N ILE A 80 -0.13 -11.22 -0.97
CA ILE A 80 0.38 -12.59 -1.08
C ILE A 80 1.21 -12.95 0.16
N CYS A 81 2.08 -12.04 0.62
CA CYS A 81 2.87 -12.27 1.83
C CYS A 81 1.99 -12.51 3.06
N LYS A 82 0.91 -11.72 3.24
CA LYS A 82 -0.03 -11.86 4.36
C LYS A 82 -0.80 -13.18 4.31
N GLU A 83 -1.25 -13.61 3.14
CA GLU A 83 -1.97 -14.89 2.97
C GLU A 83 -1.08 -16.08 3.38
N ASN A 84 0.19 -16.05 2.99
CA ASN A 84 1.17 -17.09 3.34
C ASN A 84 1.55 -17.10 4.84
N VAL A 85 1.36 -15.97 5.55
CA VAL A 85 1.65 -15.83 6.99
C VAL A 85 0.60 -16.52 7.88
N SER A 86 -0.55 -16.93 7.33
CA SER A 86 -1.47 -17.86 8.02
C SER A 86 -0.76 -19.13 8.56
N HIS A 87 0.42 -19.45 8.00
CA HIS A 87 1.27 -20.58 8.38
C HIS A 87 2.66 -20.17 8.93
N MET A 88 2.94 -18.88 9.16
CA MET A 88 4.24 -18.38 9.66
C MET A 88 4.15 -17.40 10.85
N MET A 89 5.25 -17.35 11.58
CA MET A 89 5.63 -16.56 12.76
C MET A 89 4.86 -15.25 13.00
N SER A 90 4.23 -15.14 14.17
CA SER A 90 3.47 -13.97 14.65
C SER A 90 4.28 -12.67 14.70
N SER A 91 5.62 -12.74 14.63
CA SER A 91 6.56 -11.62 14.77
C SER A 91 6.47 -10.57 13.66
N HIS A 92 5.89 -10.90 12.49
CA HIS A 92 5.78 -9.97 11.36
C HIS A 92 4.37 -9.38 11.18
N LYS A 93 3.40 -9.78 12.01
CA LYS A 93 2.02 -9.28 11.94
C LYS A 93 1.95 -7.76 12.00
N SER A 94 2.76 -7.14 12.86
CA SER A 94 2.83 -5.69 13.00
C SER A 94 3.35 -4.97 11.75
N LEU A 95 4.33 -5.55 11.04
CA LEU A 95 4.89 -4.95 9.83
C LEU A 95 3.87 -4.92 8.69
N TYR A 96 3.11 -6.00 8.49
CA TYR A 96 2.06 -6.04 7.47
C TYR A 96 0.97 -5.00 7.75
N GLN A 97 0.51 -4.94 9.00
CA GLN A 97 -0.49 -3.98 9.43
C GLN A 97 -0.01 -2.53 9.28
N GLU A 98 1.22 -2.24 9.69
CA GLU A 98 1.84 -0.91 9.52
C GLU A 98 1.89 -0.51 8.03
N LEU A 99 2.25 -1.44 7.14
CA LEU A 99 2.32 -1.18 5.72
C LEU A 99 0.92 -0.97 5.11
N GLU A 100 -0.08 -1.74 5.50
CA GLU A 100 -1.49 -1.55 5.11
C GLU A 100 -1.98 -0.15 5.50
N GLU A 101 -1.79 0.25 6.76
CA GLU A 101 -2.14 1.58 7.26
C GLU A 101 -1.44 2.68 6.46
N THR A 102 -0.17 2.47 6.14
CA THR A 102 0.65 3.43 5.41
C THR A 102 0.17 3.59 3.97
N PHE A 103 -0.14 2.49 3.27
CA PHE A 103 -0.74 2.56 1.94
C PHE A 103 -2.09 3.25 1.96
N LEU A 104 -2.97 2.94 2.93
CA LEU A 104 -4.25 3.63 3.07
C LEU A 104 -4.09 5.13 3.35
N ARG A 105 -3.07 5.53 4.12
CA ARG A 105 -2.71 6.93 4.33
C ARG A 105 -2.28 7.59 3.02
N ILE A 106 -1.42 6.96 2.22
CA ILE A 106 -1.02 7.47 0.90
C ILE A 106 -2.24 7.61 -0.01
N ILE A 107 -3.08 6.57 -0.09
CA ILE A 107 -4.33 6.57 -0.88
C ILE A 107 -5.22 7.76 -0.52
N SER A 108 -5.35 8.08 0.77
CA SER A 108 -6.16 9.21 1.24
C SER A 108 -5.67 10.58 0.74
N THR A 109 -4.43 10.69 0.29
CA THR A 109 -3.84 11.92 -0.29
C THR A 109 -3.92 12.00 -1.81
N LEU A 110 -4.41 10.94 -2.48
CA LEU A 110 -4.56 10.91 -3.94
C LEU A 110 -5.88 11.56 -4.39
N PRO A 111 -5.97 12.02 -5.65
CA PRO A 111 -7.24 12.43 -6.26
C PRO A 111 -8.32 11.34 -6.14
N MET A 112 -9.59 11.75 -6.19
CA MET A 112 -10.73 10.87 -5.90
C MET A 112 -10.77 9.60 -6.79
N SER A 113 -10.48 9.74 -8.09
CA SER A 113 -10.45 8.63 -9.05
C SER A 113 -9.38 7.59 -8.70
N ASP A 114 -8.17 8.04 -8.41
CA ASP A 114 -7.05 7.14 -8.13
C ASP A 114 -7.23 6.47 -6.77
N ALA A 115 -7.75 7.23 -5.79
CA ALA A 115 -8.08 6.69 -4.49
C ALA A 115 -9.15 5.61 -4.59
N GLN A 116 -10.16 5.80 -5.45
CA GLN A 116 -11.19 4.79 -5.72
C GLN A 116 -10.59 3.51 -6.32
N GLU A 117 -9.75 3.63 -7.35
CA GLU A 117 -9.09 2.49 -8.00
C GLU A 117 -8.32 1.65 -6.99
N LEU A 118 -7.51 2.29 -6.14
CA LEU A 118 -6.67 1.59 -5.17
C LEU A 118 -7.47 1.03 -3.98
N LEU A 119 -8.49 1.75 -3.48
CA LEU A 119 -9.36 1.25 -2.41
C LEU A 119 -10.11 -0.02 -2.83
N GLN A 120 -10.54 -0.12 -4.10
CA GLN A 120 -11.15 -1.34 -4.63
C GLN A 120 -10.19 -2.53 -4.55
N GLN A 121 -8.90 -2.32 -4.85
CA GLN A 121 -7.90 -3.37 -4.72
C GLN A 121 -7.68 -3.77 -3.26
N CYS A 122 -7.74 -2.82 -2.32
CA CYS A 122 -7.64 -3.09 -0.88
C CYS A 122 -8.79 -3.95 -0.32
N LEU A 123 -9.91 -4.12 -1.02
CA LEU A 123 -10.97 -5.06 -0.56
C LEU A 123 -10.48 -6.51 -0.49
N SER A 124 -9.44 -6.86 -1.24
CA SER A 124 -8.76 -8.16 -1.14
C SER A 124 -8.06 -8.39 0.21
N PHE A 125 -7.87 -7.34 1.04
CA PHE A 125 -7.33 -7.48 2.39
C PHE A 125 -8.25 -8.26 3.35
N SER A 126 -9.57 -8.13 3.17
CA SER A 126 -10.58 -8.56 4.14
C SER A 126 -11.01 -10.01 3.98
N THR A 127 -10.22 -10.86 3.32
CA THR A 127 -10.64 -12.22 2.92
C THR A 127 -10.95 -13.18 4.07
N ARG A 128 -10.83 -12.78 5.35
CA ARG A 128 -11.14 -13.67 6.49
C ARG A 128 -11.93 -13.08 7.67
N ASN A 129 -11.91 -11.78 7.94
CA ASN A 129 -12.82 -11.16 8.93
C ASN A 129 -12.87 -9.63 8.80
N VAL A 130 -14.03 -9.01 8.99
CA VAL A 130 -14.18 -7.53 8.99
C VAL A 130 -13.50 -6.91 10.22
N ASP A 131 -13.49 -7.64 11.33
CA ASP A 131 -12.85 -7.21 12.59
C ASP A 131 -11.32 -7.09 12.47
N ASP A 132 -10.69 -7.69 11.45
CA ASP A 132 -9.24 -7.71 11.28
C ASP A 132 -8.68 -6.45 10.58
N CYS A 133 -9.51 -5.54 10.05
CA CYS A 133 -9.04 -4.41 9.23
C CYS A 133 -9.79 -3.07 9.50
N PRO A 134 -9.77 -2.54 10.75
CA PRO A 134 -10.44 -1.27 11.09
C PRO A 134 -9.94 -0.07 10.29
N HIS A 135 -8.69 -0.11 9.83
CA HIS A 135 -8.06 0.93 9.02
C HIS A 135 -8.67 1.04 7.63
N LEU A 136 -9.05 -0.09 7.04
CA LEU A 136 -9.70 -0.13 5.73
C LEU A 136 -11.07 0.53 5.79
N VAL A 137 -11.86 0.21 6.82
CA VAL A 137 -13.17 0.87 7.08
C VAL A 137 -13.00 2.38 7.21
N THR A 138 -11.98 2.82 7.95
CA THR A 138 -11.66 4.24 8.13
C THR A 138 -11.29 4.92 6.81
N ALA A 139 -10.52 4.25 5.95
CA ALA A 139 -10.13 4.75 4.64
C ALA A 139 -11.34 4.91 3.70
N PHE A 140 -12.20 3.88 3.62
CA PHE A 140 -13.44 3.97 2.84
C PHE A 140 -14.36 5.08 3.35
N THR A 141 -14.57 5.16 4.66
CA THR A 141 -15.37 6.23 5.28
C THR A 141 -14.83 7.62 4.93
N THR A 142 -13.51 7.78 4.93
CA THR A 142 -12.84 9.03 4.55
C THR A 142 -13.04 9.34 3.08
N TRP A 143 -12.90 8.35 2.19
CA TRP A 143 -13.16 8.50 0.76
C TRP A 143 -14.62 8.87 0.47
N PHE A 144 -15.60 8.18 1.07
CA PHE A 144 -17.03 8.53 0.94
C PHE A 144 -17.30 9.97 1.39
N ARG A 145 -16.72 10.41 2.51
CA ARG A 145 -16.86 11.80 2.98
C ARG A 145 -16.29 12.81 1.98
N ARG A 146 -15.17 12.49 1.33
CA ARG A 146 -14.57 13.34 0.29
C ARG A 146 -15.44 13.39 -0.97
N ALA A 147 -16.00 12.24 -1.39
CA ALA A 147 -16.91 12.15 -2.53
C ALA A 147 -18.19 12.99 -2.32
N ASN A 148 -18.79 12.89 -1.14
CA ASN A 148 -20.03 13.62 -0.83
C ASN A 148 -19.82 15.14 -0.73
N ARG A 149 -18.61 15.60 -0.37
CA ARG A 149 -18.27 17.03 -0.37
C ARG A 149 -18.04 17.59 -1.79
N SER A 150 -17.68 16.74 -2.75
CA SER A 150 -17.51 17.14 -4.14
C SER A 150 -18.82 17.22 -4.93
N LEU A 151 -19.93 16.70 -4.40
CA LEU A 151 -21.26 16.93 -4.95
C LEU A 151 -21.71 18.35 -4.56
N PRO A 152 -21.83 19.30 -5.50
CA PRO A 152 -22.32 20.63 -5.18
C PRO A 152 -23.80 20.55 -4.76
N ALA A 153 -24.23 21.47 -3.90
CA ALA A 153 -25.63 21.74 -3.58
C ALA A 153 -26.48 22.21 -4.79
N GLU A 154 -26.04 21.95 -6.02
CA GLU A 154 -26.74 22.27 -7.27
C GLU A 154 -27.74 21.18 -7.68
N SER A 155 -27.70 19.98 -7.09
CA SER A 155 -28.69 18.93 -7.35
C SER A 155 -30.01 19.10 -6.59
N LEU A 156 -30.22 20.23 -5.89
CA LEU A 156 -31.45 20.55 -5.15
C LEU A 156 -32.20 21.77 -5.72
N ARG A 157 -31.89 22.18 -6.96
CA ARG A 157 -32.67 23.17 -7.72
C ARG A 157 -33.08 22.60 -9.08
N GLN A 158 -33.90 21.55 -9.07
CA GLN A 158 -34.82 21.22 -10.16
C GLN A 158 -36.16 20.81 -9.56
#